data_AF-A0A376VMW1-F1
#
_entry.id   AF-A0A376VMW1-F1
#
_cell.length_a   1.000
_cell.length_b   1.000
_cell.length_c   1.000
_cell.angle_alpha   90.00
_cell.angle_beta   90.00
_cell.angle_gamma   90.00
#
_symmetry.space_group_name_H-M   'P 1'
#
loop_
_entity.id
_entity.type
_entity.pdbx_description
1 polymer ?
#
loop_
_entity_poly.entity_id
_entity_poly.type
_entity_poly.pdbx_seq_one_letter_code
_entity_poly.pdbx_strand_id
1 'polypeptide(L)'
;MSWQEKINAALDARRAADALRRRYPVAQGAGRWLVADDRQYLNFSCNDYLGLSHHPDIIRAWKQGAEQFGVGSGGSGHVSGYSVAHQALEEELAEWLGYSRALLFISGFAANQAVITAMTAKEDRIVADRLSHASLLEAASLSPAQLRRFTHNDVAHLARLLASPCPGQQLVVTEGVFSMDGDSAPLAEIQQVTQQHNGWLMVDDAHGTGVIGEQGRGSCWLQKVNPELLVVTFGKGFGVSGAAVLCSDAVADYLLHLPAILFTAPVCRPLRRRHYVRRWRSFAVMRVMHGAKNWRHSLRVFVPEYRICRLRLLIHAAPSSH
;
A
#
# COMPACT_ATOMS: atom_id res chain seq x y z
N MET A 1 32.72 -20.96 10.49
CA MET A 1 31.36 -21.08 9.90
C MET A 1 31.40 -20.46 8.51
N SER A 2 31.17 -21.24 7.45
CA SER A 2 31.10 -20.73 6.07
C SER A 2 29.76 -20.03 5.80
N TRP A 3 29.69 -19.25 4.71
CA TRP A 3 28.42 -18.68 4.26
C TRP A 3 27.36 -19.76 3.98
N GLN A 4 27.76 -20.90 3.41
CA GLN A 4 26.85 -22.00 3.12
C GLN A 4 26.30 -22.64 4.40
N GLU A 5 27.15 -22.82 5.43
CA GLU A 5 26.72 -23.34 6.73
C GLU A 5 25.69 -22.41 7.39
N LYS A 6 25.92 -21.09 7.36
CA LYS A 6 24.97 -20.09 7.86
C LYS A 6 23.61 -20.19 7.16
N ILE A 7 23.60 -20.31 5.83
CA ILE A 7 22.37 -20.42 5.04
C ILE A 7 21.63 -21.73 5.34
N ASN A 8 22.35 -22.85 5.38
CA ASN A 8 21.74 -24.16 5.65
C ASN A 8 21.12 -24.20 7.06
N ALA A 9 21.85 -23.72 8.06
CA ALA A 9 21.33 -23.64 9.43
C ALA A 9 20.04 -22.80 9.52
N ALA A 10 19.98 -21.66 8.80
CA ALA A 10 18.78 -20.83 8.76
C ALA A 10 17.60 -21.50 8.05
N LEU A 11 17.86 -22.30 7.02
CA LEU A 11 16.83 -23.09 6.32
C LEU A 11 16.33 -24.25 7.18
N ASP A 12 17.22 -24.94 7.88
CA ASP A 12 16.86 -26.06 8.76
C ASP A 12 16.02 -25.58 9.94
N ALA A 13 16.35 -24.44 10.54
CA ALA A 13 15.52 -23.81 11.57
C ALA A 13 14.10 -23.49 11.06
N ARG A 14 13.97 -22.98 9.82
CA ARG A 14 12.65 -22.70 9.20
C ARG A 14 11.87 -23.97 8.87
N ARG A 15 12.55 -25.05 8.47
CA ARG A 15 11.92 -26.37 8.27
C ARG A 15 11.41 -26.95 9.58
N ALA A 16 12.21 -26.87 10.65
CA ALA A 16 11.83 -27.35 11.96
C ALA A 16 10.62 -26.60 12.55
N ALA A 17 10.44 -25.33 12.18
CA ALA A 17 9.30 -24.50 12.58
C ALA A 17 8.10 -24.55 11.62
N ASP A 18 8.12 -25.43 10.60
CA ASP A 18 7.10 -25.51 9.53
C ASP A 18 6.80 -24.15 8.84
N ALA A 19 7.81 -23.27 8.77
CA ALA A 19 7.70 -21.91 8.24
C ALA A 19 8.26 -21.79 6.82
N LEU A 20 8.62 -22.91 6.18
CA LEU A 20 9.19 -22.90 4.83
C LEU A 20 8.09 -22.66 3.79
N ARG A 21 8.22 -21.55 3.06
CA ARG A 21 7.25 -21.18 2.03
C ARG A 21 7.65 -21.75 0.67
N ARG A 22 6.66 -22.25 -0.08
CA ARG A 22 6.81 -22.68 -1.47
C ARG A 22 5.86 -21.86 -2.34
N ARG A 23 6.35 -21.40 -3.50
CA ARG A 23 5.54 -20.68 -4.48
C ARG A 23 4.90 -21.71 -5.42
N TYR A 24 3.64 -21.49 -5.80
CA TYR A 24 2.94 -22.26 -6.82
C TYR A 24 2.70 -21.39 -8.05
N PRO A 25 3.00 -21.88 -9.27
CA PRO A 25 2.72 -21.15 -10.49
C PRO A 25 1.21 -21.15 -10.77
N VAL A 26 0.70 -20.03 -11.30
CA VAL A 26 -0.71 -19.90 -11.74
C VAL A 26 -0.74 -19.24 -13.11
N ALA A 27 -1.66 -19.67 -13.97
CA ALA A 27 -1.93 -19.02 -15.25
C ALA A 27 -2.78 -17.75 -15.07
N GLN A 28 -3.67 -17.76 -14.06
CA GLN A 28 -4.47 -16.62 -13.65
C GLN A 28 -4.56 -16.60 -12.12
N GLY A 29 -4.24 -15.47 -11.49
CA GLY A 29 -4.22 -15.32 -10.03
C GLY A 29 -4.97 -14.11 -9.48
N ALA A 30 -5.55 -13.28 -10.36
CA ALA A 30 -6.24 -12.04 -9.99
C ALA A 30 -7.69 -12.05 -10.47
N GLY A 31 -8.59 -11.53 -9.63
CA GLY A 31 -10.03 -11.47 -9.88
C GLY A 31 -10.76 -12.72 -9.40
N ARG A 32 -11.91 -13.01 -10.04
CA ARG A 32 -12.86 -14.06 -9.59
C ARG A 32 -12.30 -15.49 -9.65
N TRP A 33 -11.43 -15.77 -10.61
CA TRP A 33 -10.97 -17.12 -10.91
C TRP A 33 -9.45 -17.25 -10.71
N LEU A 34 -9.03 -18.40 -10.19
CA LEU A 34 -7.64 -18.83 -10.13
C LEU A 34 -7.49 -20.05 -11.03
N VAL A 35 -6.46 -20.05 -11.87
CA VAL A 35 -6.16 -21.18 -12.77
C VAL A 35 -4.77 -21.72 -12.44
N ALA A 36 -4.71 -22.94 -11.93
CA ALA A 36 -3.49 -23.66 -11.58
C ALA A 36 -3.60 -25.11 -12.08
N ASP A 37 -2.52 -25.63 -12.67
CA ASP A 37 -2.47 -26.99 -13.24
C ASP A 37 -3.66 -27.30 -14.16
N ASP A 38 -3.99 -26.33 -15.05
CA ASP A 38 -5.12 -26.34 -15.98
C ASP A 38 -6.51 -26.53 -15.34
N ARG A 39 -6.61 -26.35 -14.02
CA ARG A 39 -7.87 -26.40 -13.25
C ARG A 39 -8.29 -25.02 -12.79
N GLN A 40 -9.59 -24.77 -12.86
CA GLN A 40 -10.21 -23.51 -12.47
C GLN A 40 -10.80 -23.59 -11.06
N TYR A 41 -10.51 -22.58 -10.25
CA TYR A 41 -10.96 -22.44 -8.87
C TYR A 41 -11.59 -21.06 -8.65
N LEU A 42 -12.58 -20.98 -7.75
CA LEU A 42 -12.98 -19.68 -7.21
C LEU A 42 -11.84 -19.11 -6.36
N ASN A 43 -11.48 -17.86 -6.64
CA ASN A 43 -10.32 -17.23 -6.03
C ASN A 43 -10.73 -16.39 -4.82
N PHE A 44 -10.37 -16.86 -3.63
CA PHE A 44 -10.56 -16.16 -2.35
C PHE A 44 -9.23 -15.72 -1.73
N SER A 45 -8.13 -15.70 -2.50
CA SER A 45 -6.78 -15.39 -2.01
C SER A 45 -6.11 -14.21 -2.70
N CYS A 46 -6.76 -13.57 -3.69
CA CYS A 46 -6.21 -12.43 -4.39
C CYS A 46 -6.54 -11.08 -3.72
N ASN A 47 -5.76 -10.05 -4.07
CA ASN A 47 -5.97 -8.68 -3.60
C ASN A 47 -6.67 -7.76 -4.62
N ASP A 48 -7.20 -8.33 -5.71
CA ASP A 48 -7.94 -7.57 -6.73
C ASP A 48 -9.39 -7.32 -6.27
N TYR A 49 -9.54 -6.54 -5.20
CA TYR A 49 -10.79 -6.38 -4.45
C TYR A 49 -11.96 -5.88 -5.30
N LEU A 50 -11.66 -5.11 -6.35
CA LEU A 50 -12.65 -4.47 -7.23
C LEU A 50 -12.74 -5.11 -8.62
N GLY A 51 -11.96 -6.18 -8.88
CA GLY A 51 -11.92 -6.81 -10.20
C GLY A 51 -11.27 -5.94 -11.29
N LEU A 52 -10.45 -4.97 -10.90
CA LEU A 52 -9.94 -3.96 -11.82
C LEU A 52 -8.76 -4.46 -12.67
N SER A 53 -8.07 -5.53 -12.26
CA SER A 53 -6.96 -6.07 -13.04
C SER A 53 -7.38 -6.54 -14.44
N HIS A 54 -8.67 -6.85 -14.63
CA HIS A 54 -9.25 -7.26 -15.92
C HIS A 54 -10.18 -6.20 -16.53
N HIS A 55 -10.20 -4.98 -15.99
CA HIS A 55 -11.11 -3.95 -16.48
C HIS A 55 -10.72 -3.49 -17.91
N PRO A 56 -11.64 -3.54 -18.90
CA PRO A 56 -11.31 -3.27 -20.30
C PRO A 56 -10.66 -1.92 -20.56
N ASP A 57 -11.08 -0.87 -19.86
CA ASP A 57 -10.49 0.47 -20.02
C ASP A 57 -9.08 0.60 -19.45
N ILE A 58 -8.75 -0.15 -18.38
CA ILE A 58 -7.40 -0.16 -17.79
C ILE A 58 -6.45 -0.90 -18.75
N ILE A 59 -6.87 -2.06 -19.24
CA ILE A 59 -6.12 -2.82 -20.25
C ILE A 59 -5.89 -1.97 -21.52
N ARG A 60 -6.93 -1.25 -21.97
CA ARG A 60 -6.83 -0.37 -23.14
C ARG A 60 -5.84 0.77 -22.90
N ALA A 61 -5.90 1.42 -21.73
CA ALA A 61 -4.98 2.49 -21.37
C ALA A 61 -3.53 1.99 -21.34
N TRP A 62 -3.29 0.79 -20.79
CA TRP A 62 -1.97 0.15 -20.79
C TRP A 62 -1.44 -0.09 -22.21
N LYS A 63 -2.25 -0.68 -23.09
CA LYS A 63 -1.89 -0.93 -24.50
C LYS A 63 -1.54 0.36 -25.24
N GLN A 64 -2.40 1.38 -25.11
CA GLN A 64 -2.18 2.69 -25.73
C GLN A 64 -0.95 3.40 -25.18
N GLY A 65 -0.70 3.28 -23.87
CA GLY A 65 0.50 3.81 -23.23
C GLY A 65 1.77 3.22 -23.83
N ALA A 66 1.81 1.90 -24.02
CA ALA A 66 2.95 1.22 -24.64
C ALA A 66 3.18 1.67 -26.10
N GLU A 67 2.12 1.86 -26.88
CA GLU A 67 2.21 2.39 -28.25
C GLU A 67 2.72 3.84 -28.30
N GLN A 68 2.27 4.67 -27.36
CA GLN A 68 2.57 6.10 -27.33
C GLN A 68 3.96 6.41 -26.76
N PHE A 69 4.38 5.70 -25.71
CA PHE A 69 5.55 6.04 -24.90
C PHE A 69 6.63 4.95 -24.87
N GLY A 70 6.40 3.82 -25.53
CA GLY A 70 7.23 2.63 -25.37
C GLY A 70 7.00 1.95 -24.02
N VAL A 71 7.90 1.03 -23.65
CA VAL A 71 7.73 0.20 -22.44
C VAL A 71 8.46 0.76 -21.23
N GLY A 72 9.66 1.32 -21.39
CA GLY A 72 10.55 1.74 -20.31
C GLY A 72 10.75 3.26 -20.25
N SER A 73 11.08 3.82 -19.08
CA SER A 73 11.51 5.24 -18.97
C SER A 73 12.84 5.54 -19.58
N GLY A 74 13.76 4.59 -19.48
CA GLY A 74 15.15 4.85 -19.78
C GLY A 74 15.84 5.77 -18.78
N GLY A 75 15.28 6.01 -17.57
CA GLY A 75 15.96 6.81 -16.55
C GLY A 75 15.16 7.03 -15.27
N SER A 76 15.80 7.65 -14.27
CA SER A 76 15.16 8.13 -13.05
C SER A 76 14.35 9.41 -13.31
N GLY A 77 13.44 9.73 -12.38
CA GLY A 77 12.64 10.97 -12.45
C GLY A 77 13.50 12.23 -12.56
N HIS A 78 14.64 12.27 -11.86
CA HIS A 78 15.56 13.41 -11.84
C HIS A 78 16.36 13.63 -13.11
N VAL A 79 16.36 12.69 -14.06
CA VAL A 79 17.17 12.79 -15.29
C VAL A 79 16.29 12.84 -16.53
N SER A 80 15.63 11.72 -16.86
CA SER A 80 14.88 11.57 -18.12
C SER A 80 13.60 10.76 -17.99
N GLY A 81 13.35 10.16 -16.83
CA GLY A 81 12.24 9.24 -16.59
C GLY A 81 10.95 9.90 -16.11
N TYR A 82 10.96 11.19 -15.80
CA TYR A 82 9.74 11.92 -15.42
C TYR A 82 8.92 12.31 -16.67
N SER A 83 8.09 11.37 -17.11
CA SER A 83 7.12 11.57 -18.19
C SER A 83 5.94 12.46 -17.77
N VAL A 84 5.34 13.14 -18.75
CA VAL A 84 4.06 13.87 -18.59
C VAL A 84 2.93 12.98 -18.05
N ALA A 85 3.00 11.67 -18.27
CA ALA A 85 2.02 10.71 -17.73
C ALA A 85 2.19 10.51 -16.22
N HIS A 86 3.42 10.60 -15.70
CA HIS A 86 3.70 10.53 -14.25
C HIS A 86 3.20 11.81 -13.57
N GLN A 87 3.56 12.97 -14.11
CA GLN A 87 3.10 14.26 -13.59
C GLN A 87 1.57 14.33 -13.52
N ALA A 88 0.87 13.96 -14.60
CA ALA A 88 -0.59 13.97 -14.63
C ALA A 88 -1.20 13.02 -13.58
N LEU A 89 -0.58 11.85 -13.37
CA LEU A 89 -1.03 10.91 -12.35
C LEU A 89 -0.82 11.46 -10.93
N GLU A 90 0.31 12.13 -10.68
CA GLU A 90 0.58 12.78 -9.39
C GLU A 90 -0.43 13.89 -9.09
N GLU A 91 -0.71 14.74 -10.08
CA GLU A 91 -1.72 15.82 -9.97
C GLU A 91 -3.12 15.25 -9.73
N GLU A 92 -3.54 14.22 -10.48
CA GLU A 92 -4.85 13.57 -10.32
C GLU A 92 -4.99 12.92 -8.93
N LEU A 93 -3.92 12.30 -8.40
CA LEU A 93 -3.91 11.70 -7.06
C LEU A 93 -3.99 12.76 -5.95
N ALA A 94 -3.21 13.84 -6.08
CA ALA A 94 -3.22 14.95 -5.13
C ALA A 94 -4.60 15.61 -5.07
N GLU A 95 -5.21 15.92 -6.23
CA GLU A 95 -6.58 16.45 -6.32
C GLU A 95 -7.59 15.48 -5.69
N TRP A 96 -7.48 14.18 -6.01
CA TRP A 96 -8.44 13.18 -5.55
C TRP A 96 -8.42 13.01 -4.03
N LEU A 97 -7.25 12.95 -3.42
CA LEU A 97 -7.07 12.68 -1.99
C LEU A 97 -7.01 13.95 -1.13
N GLY A 98 -6.97 15.13 -1.74
CA GLY A 98 -6.98 16.41 -1.03
C GLY A 98 -5.62 16.83 -0.46
N TYR A 99 -4.53 16.49 -1.15
CA TYR A 99 -3.17 16.86 -0.79
C TYR A 99 -2.58 17.86 -1.79
N SER A 100 -1.56 18.61 -1.38
CA SER A 100 -0.84 19.51 -2.28
C SER A 100 -0.05 18.73 -3.34
N ARG A 101 0.59 17.62 -2.94
CA ARG A 101 1.51 16.85 -3.80
C ARG A 101 1.30 15.36 -3.65
N ALA A 102 1.58 14.65 -4.73
CA ALA A 102 1.79 13.20 -4.75
C ALA A 102 3.15 12.91 -5.38
N LEU A 103 3.84 11.89 -4.89
CA LEU A 103 5.10 11.38 -5.46
C LEU A 103 4.96 9.90 -5.78
N LEU A 104 5.25 9.49 -7.02
CA LEU A 104 5.13 8.09 -7.44
C LEU A 104 6.30 7.21 -7.00
N PHE A 105 5.97 5.98 -6.63
CA PHE A 105 6.90 4.91 -6.30
C PHE A 105 6.53 3.62 -7.02
N ILE A 106 7.52 2.76 -7.26
CA ILE A 106 7.31 1.50 -7.97
C ILE A 106 6.56 0.44 -7.16
N SER A 107 6.51 0.58 -5.83
CA SER A 107 5.72 -0.27 -4.93
C SER A 107 5.50 0.41 -3.58
N GLY A 108 4.48 -0.03 -2.83
CA GLY A 108 4.24 0.47 -1.47
C GLY A 108 5.39 0.14 -0.51
N PHE A 109 6.07 -0.99 -0.74
CA PHE A 109 7.28 -1.35 0.01
C PHE A 109 8.39 -0.31 -0.19
N ALA A 110 8.65 0.08 -1.44
CA ALA A 110 9.63 1.11 -1.76
C ALA A 110 9.24 2.49 -1.21
N ALA A 111 7.95 2.86 -1.30
CA ALA A 111 7.44 4.11 -0.73
C ALA A 111 7.67 4.19 0.78
N ASN A 112 7.28 3.15 1.52
CA ASN A 112 7.43 3.10 2.99
C ASN A 112 8.90 3.18 3.41
N GLN A 113 9.78 2.41 2.75
CA GLN A 113 11.21 2.47 3.03
C GLN A 113 11.80 3.84 2.73
N ALA A 114 11.49 4.42 1.56
CA ALA A 114 12.03 5.71 1.16
C ALA A 114 11.59 6.83 2.10
N VAL A 115 10.30 6.89 2.46
CA VAL A 115 9.76 7.91 3.38
C VAL A 115 10.39 7.79 4.76
N ILE A 116 10.37 6.61 5.37
CA ILE A 116 10.92 6.42 6.73
C ILE A 116 12.41 6.71 6.76
N THR A 117 13.17 6.22 5.77
CA THR A 117 14.62 6.46 5.69
C THR A 117 14.95 7.93 5.48
N ALA A 118 14.15 8.63 4.66
CA ALA A 118 14.36 10.04 4.36
C ALA A 118 14.03 10.94 5.55
N MET A 119 12.99 10.62 6.31
CA MET A 119 12.41 11.53 7.31
C MET A 119 12.90 11.32 8.73
N THR A 120 13.65 10.25 9.00
CA THR A 120 14.04 9.90 10.37
C THR A 120 15.55 9.81 10.54
N ALA A 121 16.03 10.38 11.63
CA ALA A 121 17.41 10.38 12.08
C ALA A 121 17.56 9.67 13.44
N LYS A 122 18.79 9.57 13.94
CA LYS A 122 19.11 8.83 15.17
C LYS A 122 18.42 9.40 16.42
N GLU A 123 18.21 10.70 16.44
CA GLU A 123 17.59 11.44 17.55
C GLU A 123 16.06 11.28 17.58
N ASP A 124 15.47 10.85 16.47
CA ASP A 124 14.02 10.73 16.29
C ASP A 124 13.46 9.41 16.85
N ARG A 125 12.13 9.34 16.94
CA ARG A 125 11.39 8.14 17.34
C ARG A 125 10.32 7.78 16.32
N ILE A 126 10.26 6.51 15.95
CA ILE A 126 9.16 5.93 15.20
C ILE A 126 8.27 5.16 16.18
N VAL A 127 6.98 5.47 16.21
CA VAL A 127 5.99 4.80 17.05
C VAL A 127 4.99 4.07 16.15
N ALA A 128 5.17 2.76 15.97
CA ALA A 128 4.42 1.95 15.00
C ALA A 128 3.39 1.03 15.68
N ASP A 129 2.25 0.78 15.04
CA ASP A 129 1.31 -0.25 15.52
C ASP A 129 2.01 -1.61 15.48
N ARG A 130 1.84 -2.44 16.51
CA ARG A 130 2.48 -3.76 16.60
C ARG A 130 2.14 -4.69 15.44
N LEU A 131 0.96 -4.54 14.82
CA LEU A 131 0.51 -5.35 13.69
C LEU A 131 0.73 -4.68 12.32
N SER A 132 1.44 -3.55 12.29
CA SER A 132 1.79 -2.89 11.03
C SER A 132 2.46 -3.84 10.05
N HIS A 133 2.19 -3.63 8.76
CA HIS A 133 2.69 -4.44 7.67
C HIS A 133 4.22 -4.54 7.69
N ALA A 134 4.74 -5.67 7.23
CA ALA A 134 6.17 -5.98 7.28
C ALA A 134 7.03 -4.90 6.62
N SER A 135 6.55 -4.24 5.55
CA SER A 135 7.26 -3.14 4.90
C SER A 135 7.52 -1.95 5.83
N LEU A 136 6.54 -1.57 6.65
CA LEU A 136 6.65 -0.47 7.61
C LEU A 136 7.58 -0.85 8.76
N LEU A 137 7.39 -2.06 9.32
CA LEU A 137 8.20 -2.53 10.44
C LEU A 137 9.66 -2.77 10.06
N GLU A 138 9.93 -3.26 8.85
CA GLU A 138 11.28 -3.44 8.33
C GLU A 138 11.94 -2.08 8.08
N ALA A 139 11.25 -1.16 7.40
CA ALA A 139 11.74 0.21 7.20
C ALA A 139 12.08 0.90 8.54
N ALA A 140 11.18 0.81 9.51
CA ALA A 140 11.39 1.39 10.84
C ALA A 140 12.49 0.68 11.64
N SER A 141 12.70 -0.62 11.42
CA SER A 141 13.77 -1.38 12.07
C SER A 141 15.15 -1.13 11.45
N LEU A 142 15.21 -0.75 10.17
CA LEU A 142 16.43 -0.39 9.46
C LEU A 142 16.81 1.08 9.64
N SER A 143 15.86 1.92 10.05
CA SER A 143 16.12 3.32 10.42
C SER A 143 17.04 3.41 11.65
N PRO A 144 17.93 4.43 11.73
CA PRO A 144 18.68 4.71 12.95
C PRO A 144 17.81 5.25 14.10
N ALA A 145 16.57 5.68 13.81
CA ALA A 145 15.64 6.21 14.79
C ALA A 145 15.22 5.15 15.82
N GLN A 146 14.81 5.62 17.00
CA GLN A 146 14.31 4.72 18.03
C GLN A 146 12.94 4.16 17.63
N LEU A 147 12.85 2.86 17.36
CA LEU A 147 11.56 2.18 17.17
C LEU A 147 10.89 1.86 18.52
N ARG A 148 9.63 2.24 18.65
CA ARG A 148 8.69 1.80 19.70
C ARG A 148 7.42 1.26 19.05
N ARG A 149 6.83 0.23 19.65
CA ARG A 149 5.59 -0.39 19.16
C ARG A 149 4.50 -0.24 20.21
N PHE A 150 3.35 0.30 19.83
CA PHE A 150 2.17 0.32 20.69
C PHE A 150 1.31 -0.91 20.45
N THR A 151 0.49 -1.26 21.45
CA THR A 151 -0.45 -2.38 21.35
C THR A 151 -1.45 -2.06 20.24
N HIS A 152 -1.83 -3.06 19.46
CA HIS A 152 -2.68 -2.88 18.28
C HIS A 152 -3.94 -2.06 18.60
N ASN A 153 -4.14 -0.96 17.89
CA ASN A 153 -5.22 0.02 18.08
C ASN A 153 -5.36 0.62 19.50
N ASP A 154 -4.36 0.47 20.38
CA ASP A 154 -4.37 1.03 21.74
C ASP A 154 -3.81 2.45 21.75
N VAL A 155 -4.70 3.42 21.58
CA VAL A 155 -4.38 4.86 21.57
C VAL A 155 -3.83 5.32 22.92
N ALA A 156 -4.25 4.72 24.04
CA ALA A 156 -3.73 5.08 25.35
C ALA A 156 -2.27 4.64 25.51
N HIS A 157 -1.89 3.48 24.95
CA HIS A 157 -0.50 3.07 24.89
C HIS A 157 0.31 3.97 23.96
N LEU A 158 -0.22 4.33 22.78
CA LEU A 158 0.41 5.32 21.89
C LEU A 158 0.72 6.62 22.64
N ALA A 159 -0.26 7.19 23.36
CA ALA A 159 -0.08 8.42 24.14
C ALA A 159 1.06 8.31 25.15
N ARG A 160 1.15 7.19 25.89
CA ARG A 160 2.24 6.95 26.86
C ARG A 160 3.61 6.92 26.18
N LEU A 161 3.71 6.35 24.99
CA LEU A 161 4.98 6.30 24.24
C LEU A 161 5.39 7.68 23.73
N LEU A 162 4.43 8.48 23.25
CA LEU A 162 4.68 9.84 22.76
C LEU A 162 5.01 10.84 23.88
N ALA A 163 4.50 10.60 25.09
CA ALA A 163 4.81 11.40 26.28
C ALA A 163 6.24 11.19 26.80
N SER A 164 6.91 10.09 26.42
CA SER A 164 8.28 9.81 26.85
C SER A 164 9.26 10.78 26.19
N PRO A 165 10.27 11.31 26.92
CA PRO A 165 11.24 12.24 26.35
C PRO A 165 11.88 11.73 25.06
N CYS A 166 11.90 12.57 24.03
CA CYS A 166 12.52 12.29 22.73
C CYS A 166 13.46 13.46 22.38
N PRO A 167 14.74 13.21 22.04
CA PRO A 167 15.67 14.27 21.66
C PRO A 167 15.31 14.95 20.32
N GLY A 168 14.72 14.20 19.40
CA GLY A 168 14.30 14.65 18.07
C GLY A 168 12.79 14.66 17.90
N GLN A 169 12.34 14.40 16.67
CA GLN A 169 10.95 14.38 16.25
C GLN A 169 10.33 12.98 16.38
N GLN A 170 8.99 12.94 16.41
CA GLN A 170 8.24 11.69 16.56
C GLN A 170 7.35 11.45 15.33
N LEU A 171 7.50 10.27 14.72
CA LEU A 171 6.67 9.81 13.59
C LEU A 171 5.82 8.63 14.03
N VAL A 172 4.50 8.80 14.04
CA VAL A 172 3.53 7.72 14.29
C VAL A 172 3.20 7.04 12.97
N VAL A 173 3.18 5.71 12.98
CA VAL A 173 2.98 4.90 11.77
C VAL A 173 1.90 3.85 12.03
N THR A 174 0.89 3.81 11.17
CA THR A 174 -0.18 2.81 11.22
C THR A 174 -0.75 2.48 9.83
N GLU A 175 -1.63 1.50 9.76
CA GLU A 175 -2.42 1.19 8.56
C GLU A 175 -3.82 1.80 8.65
N GLY A 176 -4.43 2.13 7.51
CA GLY A 176 -5.85 2.48 7.46
C GLY A 176 -6.75 1.27 7.72
N VAL A 177 -6.48 0.19 6.98
CA VAL A 177 -7.08 -1.14 7.16
C VAL A 177 -5.96 -2.17 7.23
N PHE A 178 -5.91 -2.97 8.30
CA PHE A 178 -4.84 -3.92 8.53
C PHE A 178 -4.96 -5.17 7.65
N SER A 179 -3.83 -5.57 7.06
CA SER A 179 -3.78 -6.68 6.09
C SER A 179 -4.23 -8.06 6.61
N MET A 180 -4.02 -8.36 7.89
CA MET A 180 -4.27 -9.71 8.44
C MET A 180 -5.71 -9.89 8.90
N ASP A 181 -6.20 -8.97 9.72
CA ASP A 181 -7.51 -9.08 10.37
C ASP A 181 -8.62 -8.28 9.66
N GLY A 182 -8.24 -7.33 8.78
CA GLY A 182 -9.17 -6.51 8.02
C GLY A 182 -9.91 -5.46 8.86
N ASP A 183 -9.45 -5.22 10.08
CA ASP A 183 -9.96 -4.17 10.96
C ASP A 183 -9.36 -2.80 10.59
N SER A 184 -9.93 -1.73 11.14
CA SER A 184 -9.54 -0.35 10.83
C SER A 184 -8.94 0.34 12.05
N ALA A 185 -7.87 1.10 11.83
CA ALA A 185 -7.29 1.92 12.89
C ALA A 185 -8.22 3.07 13.30
N PRO A 186 -8.25 3.47 14.59
CA PRO A 186 -8.95 4.67 15.06
C PRO A 186 -8.16 5.94 14.70
N LEU A 187 -8.11 6.29 13.41
CA LEU A 187 -7.21 7.32 12.87
C LEU A 187 -7.44 8.71 13.49
N ALA A 188 -8.70 9.05 13.82
CA ALA A 188 -9.01 10.35 14.41
C ALA A 188 -8.40 10.53 15.81
N GLU A 189 -8.50 9.50 16.64
CA GLU A 189 -7.92 9.48 17.98
C GLU A 189 -6.39 9.43 17.91
N ILE A 190 -5.84 8.65 16.98
CA ILE A 190 -4.40 8.58 16.73
C ILE A 190 -3.85 9.95 16.30
N GLN A 191 -4.49 10.62 15.33
CA GLN A 191 -4.08 11.96 14.87
C GLN A 191 -4.13 12.97 16.01
N GLN A 192 -5.20 12.97 16.81
CA GLN A 192 -5.37 13.89 17.94
C GLN A 192 -4.22 13.75 18.94
N VAL A 193 -3.94 12.52 19.39
CA VAL A 193 -2.86 12.26 20.36
C VAL A 193 -1.49 12.56 19.76
N THR A 194 -1.29 12.25 18.48
CA THR A 194 -0.04 12.56 17.77
C THR A 194 0.22 14.08 17.76
N GLN A 195 -0.80 14.88 17.43
CA GLN A 195 -0.72 16.34 17.44
C GLN A 195 -0.49 16.94 18.83
N GLN A 196 -1.12 16.38 19.88
CA GLN A 196 -0.91 16.81 21.27
C GLN A 196 0.57 16.69 21.70
N HIS A 197 1.33 15.81 21.07
CA HIS A 197 2.75 15.58 21.33
C HIS A 197 3.67 16.14 20.24
N ASN A 198 3.16 17.01 19.35
CA ASN A 198 3.89 17.61 18.23
C ASN A 198 4.54 16.57 17.28
N GLY A 199 3.96 15.36 17.20
CA GLY A 199 4.39 14.34 16.25
C GLY A 199 3.68 14.49 14.90
N TRP A 200 4.15 13.75 13.90
CA TRP A 200 3.49 13.58 12.60
C TRP A 200 2.92 12.16 12.46
N LEU A 201 1.84 12.04 11.69
CA LEU A 201 1.20 10.77 11.37
C LEU A 201 1.49 10.35 9.92
N MET A 202 1.92 9.10 9.77
CA MET A 202 2.01 8.39 8.51
C MET A 202 1.00 7.23 8.49
N VAL A 203 0.14 7.20 7.47
CA VAL A 203 -0.83 6.12 7.27
C VAL A 203 -0.55 5.38 5.97
N ASP A 204 -0.42 4.06 6.04
CA ASP A 204 -0.46 3.18 4.86
C ASP A 204 -1.90 2.72 4.62
N ASP A 205 -2.52 3.22 3.55
CA ASP A 205 -3.90 2.90 3.19
C ASP A 205 -3.99 1.91 2.01
N ALA A 206 -3.05 0.98 1.90
CA ALA A 206 -3.01 0.00 0.82
C ALA A 206 -4.30 -0.81 0.65
N HIS A 207 -4.99 -1.13 1.76
CA HIS A 207 -6.19 -1.95 1.78
C HIS A 207 -7.50 -1.14 1.74
N GLY A 208 -7.47 0.15 2.08
CA GLY A 208 -8.64 1.03 2.01
C GLY A 208 -8.76 1.82 0.70
N THR A 209 -7.64 2.20 0.10
CA THR A 209 -7.61 3.04 -1.10
C THR A 209 -8.31 2.38 -2.30
N GLY A 210 -9.19 3.13 -2.94
CA GLY A 210 -10.08 2.67 -4.01
C GLY A 210 -11.35 1.95 -3.53
N VAL A 211 -11.36 1.40 -2.31
CA VAL A 211 -12.41 0.46 -1.84
C VAL A 211 -13.46 1.14 -0.96
N ILE A 212 -13.03 1.98 -0.03
CA ILE A 212 -13.90 2.62 0.97
C ILE A 212 -13.87 4.14 0.88
N GLY A 213 -14.83 4.81 1.52
CA GLY A 213 -14.95 6.26 1.48
C GLY A 213 -15.62 6.77 0.19
N GLU A 214 -15.93 8.07 0.17
CA GLU A 214 -16.53 8.71 -0.99
C GLU A 214 -15.56 8.67 -2.17
N GLN A 215 -16.02 8.21 -3.34
CA GLN A 215 -15.19 8.01 -4.54
C GLN A 215 -13.99 7.07 -4.32
N GLY A 216 -14.05 6.19 -3.30
CA GLY A 216 -12.97 5.27 -2.98
C GLY A 216 -11.74 5.94 -2.34
N ARG A 217 -11.85 7.16 -1.80
CA ARG A 217 -10.70 7.91 -1.25
C ARG A 217 -9.99 7.26 -0.06
N GLY A 218 -10.56 6.21 0.52
CA GLY A 218 -9.90 5.39 1.50
C GLY A 218 -10.21 5.73 2.96
N SER A 219 -9.41 5.16 3.86
CA SER A 219 -9.65 5.14 5.31
C SER A 219 -9.59 6.55 5.91
N CYS A 220 -8.60 7.34 5.52
CA CYS A 220 -8.38 8.69 6.02
C CYS A 220 -9.58 9.60 5.71
N TRP A 221 -10.06 9.59 4.46
CA TRP A 221 -11.24 10.36 4.05
C TRP A 221 -12.50 9.92 4.81
N LEU A 222 -12.73 8.60 4.94
CA LEU A 222 -13.89 8.07 5.64
C LEU A 222 -13.94 8.52 7.10
N GLN A 223 -12.77 8.61 7.75
CA GLN A 223 -12.62 9.04 9.15
C GLN A 223 -12.41 10.56 9.30
N LYS A 224 -12.40 11.33 8.21
CA LYS A 224 -12.15 12.78 8.18
C LYS A 224 -10.81 13.17 8.80
N VAL A 225 -9.78 12.37 8.55
CA VAL A 225 -8.41 12.59 9.00
C VAL A 225 -7.54 12.89 7.78
N ASN A 226 -6.62 13.83 7.94
CA ASN A 226 -5.63 14.17 6.91
C ASN A 226 -4.22 14.04 7.51
N PRO A 227 -3.63 12.82 7.52
CA PRO A 227 -2.29 12.63 8.07
C PRO A 227 -1.25 13.41 7.27
N GLU A 228 -0.14 13.78 7.91
CA GLU A 228 0.94 14.52 7.26
C GLU A 228 1.55 13.73 6.09
N LEU A 229 1.52 12.40 6.17
CA LEU A 229 1.94 11.48 5.12
C LEU A 229 0.88 10.40 4.91
N LEU A 230 0.43 10.25 3.67
CA LEU A 230 -0.45 9.15 3.27
C LEU A 230 0.24 8.33 2.18
N VAL A 231 0.37 7.02 2.39
CA VAL A 231 0.85 6.08 1.39
C VAL A 231 -0.32 5.30 0.82
N VAL A 232 -0.44 5.30 -0.51
CA VAL A 232 -1.43 4.49 -1.25
C VAL A 232 -0.71 3.51 -2.17
N THR A 233 -1.32 2.35 -2.43
CA THR A 233 -0.73 1.33 -3.32
C THR A 233 -1.70 0.90 -4.39
N PHE A 234 -1.19 0.60 -5.58
CA PHE A 234 -2.01 0.29 -6.75
C PHE A 234 -2.09 -1.21 -7.05
N GLY A 235 -1.35 -2.04 -6.30
CA GLY A 235 -1.31 -3.50 -6.45
C GLY A 235 -2.48 -4.27 -5.82
N LYS A 236 -3.48 -3.57 -5.30
CA LYS A 236 -4.65 -4.15 -4.62
C LYS A 236 -5.95 -3.71 -5.27
N GLY A 237 -6.73 -2.84 -4.63
CA GLY A 237 -8.02 -2.36 -5.14
C GLY A 237 -7.96 -1.75 -6.54
N PHE A 238 -6.84 -1.14 -6.92
CA PHE A 238 -6.62 -0.55 -8.26
C PHE A 238 -6.32 -1.59 -9.36
N GLY A 239 -5.91 -2.81 -9.01
CA GLY A 239 -5.65 -3.88 -9.97
C GLY A 239 -4.43 -3.68 -10.90
N VAL A 240 -3.47 -2.83 -10.52
CA VAL A 240 -2.24 -2.56 -11.29
C VAL A 240 -1.00 -2.82 -10.41
N SER A 241 -0.08 -1.86 -10.30
CA SER A 241 1.15 -1.92 -9.52
C SER A 241 1.67 -0.50 -9.33
N GLY A 242 2.52 -0.31 -8.32
CA GLY A 242 3.01 1.01 -7.92
C GLY A 242 2.43 1.48 -6.59
N ALA A 243 2.86 2.66 -6.18
CA ALA A 243 2.38 3.38 -5.01
C ALA A 243 2.57 4.88 -5.20
N ALA A 244 1.98 5.67 -4.31
CA ALA A 244 2.25 7.08 -4.19
C ALA A 244 2.30 7.51 -2.72
N VAL A 245 3.08 8.55 -2.46
CA VAL A 245 3.12 9.25 -1.18
C VAL A 245 2.46 10.61 -1.38
N LEU A 246 1.43 10.88 -0.59
CA LEU A 246 0.68 12.14 -0.59
C LEU A 246 1.16 12.97 0.59
N CYS A 247 1.51 14.23 0.34
CA CYS A 247 2.13 15.10 1.33
C CYS A 247 1.99 16.59 0.95
N SER A 248 2.54 17.47 1.78
CA SER A 248 2.63 18.91 1.51
C SER A 248 3.75 19.24 0.51
N ASP A 249 3.74 20.46 -0.03
CA ASP A 249 4.77 20.93 -0.96
C ASP A 249 6.19 20.84 -0.37
N ALA A 250 6.36 21.31 0.86
CA ALA A 250 7.66 21.29 1.55
C ALA A 250 8.18 19.86 1.76
N VAL A 251 7.29 18.92 2.09
CA VAL A 251 7.66 17.51 2.27
C VAL A 251 8.01 16.87 0.92
N ALA A 252 7.23 17.14 -0.13
CA ALA A 252 7.53 16.64 -1.46
C ALA A 252 8.90 17.12 -1.95
N ASP A 253 9.18 18.40 -1.78
CA ASP A 253 10.46 18.99 -2.18
C ASP A 253 11.60 18.41 -1.33
N TYR A 254 11.42 18.24 -0.01
CA TYR A 254 12.39 17.57 0.84
C TYR A 254 12.72 16.14 0.37
N LEU A 255 11.68 15.34 0.10
CA LEU A 255 11.79 13.97 -0.38
C LEU A 255 12.49 13.88 -1.74
N LEU A 256 12.21 14.81 -2.66
CA LEU A 256 12.85 14.85 -3.97
C LEU A 256 14.36 15.16 -3.92
N HIS A 257 14.87 15.77 -2.86
CA HIS A 257 16.29 16.09 -2.74
C HIS A 257 17.11 15.01 -2.01
N LEU A 258 16.47 13.93 -1.55
CA LEU A 258 17.14 12.88 -0.80
C LEU A 258 17.46 11.64 -1.63
N PRO A 259 18.65 11.03 -1.43
CA PRO A 259 19.15 9.95 -2.27
C PRO A 259 18.28 8.68 -2.22
N ALA A 260 17.53 8.47 -1.15
CA ALA A 260 16.60 7.34 -1.00
C ALA A 260 15.50 7.32 -2.10
N ILE A 261 15.21 8.46 -2.73
CA ILE A 261 14.16 8.61 -3.74
C ILE A 261 14.74 8.70 -5.16
N LEU A 262 15.99 9.14 -5.31
CA LEU A 262 16.68 9.32 -6.60
C LEU A 262 16.74 8.07 -7.49
N PHE A 263 16.71 6.87 -6.91
CA PHE A 263 16.91 5.60 -7.64
C PHE A 263 15.61 4.86 -7.99
N THR A 264 14.46 5.40 -7.62
CA THR A 264 13.18 4.83 -8.04
C THR A 264 12.90 5.29 -9.48
N ALA A 265 13.17 4.41 -10.45
CA ALA A 265 12.88 4.70 -11.85
C ALA A 265 11.38 4.50 -12.12
N PRO A 266 10.60 5.57 -12.39
CA PRO A 266 9.29 5.42 -13.03
C PRO A 266 9.51 5.08 -14.51
N VAL A 267 8.48 4.75 -15.29
CA VAL A 267 8.59 4.05 -16.59
C VAL A 267 7.90 4.85 -17.73
N CYS A 268 8.60 5.66 -18.56
CA CYS A 268 8.38 5.95 -20.01
C CYS A 268 9.28 7.08 -20.63
N ARG A 269 9.76 6.94 -21.89
CA ARG A 269 10.63 7.91 -22.63
C ARG A 269 9.82 8.68 -23.70
N PRO A 270 10.09 9.98 -23.98
CA PRO A 270 9.52 10.65 -25.14
C PRO A 270 10.46 10.62 -26.36
N LEU A 271 9.90 10.33 -27.54
CA LEU A 271 10.38 10.88 -28.81
C LEU A 271 9.40 11.96 -29.26
N ARG A 272 9.95 13.12 -29.62
CA ARG A 272 9.23 14.36 -29.96
C ARG A 272 8.00 14.11 -30.82
N ARG A 273 6.81 14.41 -30.29
CA ARG A 273 5.67 15.02 -31.02
C ARG A 273 4.69 15.64 -30.01
N ARG A 274 4.38 16.92 -30.22
CA ARG A 274 3.43 17.69 -29.42
C ARG A 274 2.00 17.18 -29.66
N HIS A 275 1.24 17.21 -28.56
CA HIS A 275 -0.22 17.05 -28.46
C HIS A 275 -0.73 15.61 -28.37
N TYR A 276 -1.12 15.21 -27.16
CA TYR A 276 -2.34 14.49 -26.77
C TYR A 276 -2.11 13.93 -25.35
N VAL A 277 -2.54 14.68 -24.33
CA VAL A 277 -2.69 14.14 -22.97
C VAL A 277 -4.18 13.81 -22.80
N ARG A 278 -4.53 12.53 -22.93
CA ARG A 278 -5.86 12.03 -22.54
C ARG A 278 -5.74 11.46 -21.12
N ARG A 279 -6.59 12.00 -20.23
CA ARG A 279 -6.89 11.60 -18.85
C ARG A 279 -6.75 10.09 -18.61
N TRP A 280 -6.12 9.69 -17.51
CA TRP A 280 -6.01 8.29 -17.12
C TRP A 280 -7.39 7.69 -16.85
N ARG A 281 -7.76 6.66 -17.61
CA ARG A 281 -9.11 6.08 -17.58
C ARG A 281 -9.42 5.26 -16.34
N SER A 282 -8.41 4.76 -15.62
CA SER A 282 -8.62 4.01 -14.37
C SER A 282 -9.35 4.85 -13.30
N PHE A 283 -9.02 6.15 -13.19
CA PHE A 283 -9.72 7.09 -12.29
C PHE A 283 -11.12 7.44 -12.80
N ALA A 284 -11.28 7.60 -14.11
CA ALA A 284 -12.60 7.84 -14.71
C ALA A 284 -13.55 6.65 -14.45
N VAL A 285 -13.04 5.41 -14.51
CA VAL A 285 -13.80 4.19 -14.18
C VAL A 285 -14.20 4.18 -12.70
N MET A 286 -13.33 4.55 -11.76
CA MET A 286 -13.69 4.64 -10.34
C MET A 286 -14.74 5.73 -10.05
N ARG A 287 -14.64 6.90 -10.71
CA ARG A 287 -15.67 7.97 -10.65
C ARG A 287 -17.02 7.51 -11.25
N VAL A 288 -17.01 6.71 -12.32
CA VAL A 288 -18.23 6.20 -12.98
C VAL A 288 -18.88 5.04 -12.22
N MET A 289 -18.11 4.11 -11.65
CA MET A 289 -18.63 2.97 -10.88
C MET A 289 -19.42 3.41 -9.63
N HIS A 290 -19.06 4.56 -9.02
CA HIS A 290 -19.78 5.12 -7.88
C HIS A 290 -21.07 5.88 -8.26
N GLY A 291 -21.28 6.21 -9.53
CA GLY A 291 -22.55 6.77 -10.03
C GLY A 291 -23.62 5.72 -10.34
N ALA A 292 -23.25 4.43 -10.45
CA ALA A 292 -24.18 3.34 -10.70
C ALA A 292 -24.82 2.87 -9.38
N LYS A 293 -26.09 3.27 -9.15
CA LYS A 293 -26.90 2.97 -7.95
C LYS A 293 -27.10 1.46 -7.61
N ASN A 294 -26.58 0.52 -8.39
CA ASN A 294 -26.99 -0.89 -8.32
C ASN A 294 -26.01 -1.86 -7.61
N TRP A 295 -24.78 -1.47 -7.26
CA TRP A 295 -23.83 -2.43 -6.65
C TRP A 295 -23.94 -2.55 -5.13
N ARG A 296 -24.43 -1.52 -4.43
CA ARG A 296 -24.52 -1.49 -2.96
C ARG A 296 -25.58 -2.42 -2.36
N HIS A 297 -26.56 -2.85 -3.16
CA HIS A 297 -27.65 -3.72 -2.68
C HIS A 297 -27.20 -5.18 -2.53
N SER A 298 -26.24 -5.65 -3.32
CA SER A 298 -25.82 -7.06 -3.31
C SER A 298 -24.85 -7.40 -2.17
N LEU A 299 -24.07 -6.45 -1.65
CA LEU A 299 -23.09 -6.71 -0.59
C LEU A 299 -23.67 -6.73 0.83
N ARG A 300 -24.79 -6.02 1.08
CA ARG A 300 -25.43 -6.02 2.41
C ARG A 300 -26.08 -7.36 2.80
N VAL A 301 -26.35 -8.23 1.83
CA VAL A 301 -26.99 -9.52 2.06
C VAL A 301 -25.98 -10.61 2.48
N PHE A 302 -24.71 -10.51 2.09
CA PHE A 302 -23.72 -11.59 2.32
C PHE A 302 -22.82 -11.41 3.56
N VAL A 303 -22.72 -10.21 4.12
CA VAL A 303 -21.84 -9.92 5.28
C VAL A 303 -22.30 -10.61 6.58
N PRO A 304 -23.61 -10.77 6.89
CA PRO A 304 -24.03 -11.45 8.11
C PRO A 304 -23.85 -12.98 8.09
N GLU A 305 -23.99 -13.63 6.94
CA GLU A 305 -23.86 -15.10 6.81
C GLU A 305 -22.40 -15.58 6.93
N TYR A 306 -21.43 -14.73 6.60
CA TYR A 306 -20.01 -15.11 6.63
C TYR A 306 -19.42 -15.27 8.03
N ARG A 307 -20.01 -14.68 9.08
CA ARG A 307 -19.57 -14.89 10.47
C ARG A 307 -19.86 -16.30 10.99
N ILE A 308 -20.78 -17.04 10.37
CA ILE A 308 -21.21 -18.36 10.85
C ILE A 308 -20.40 -19.50 10.18
N CYS A 309 -19.92 -19.33 8.95
CA CYS A 309 -19.22 -20.41 8.23
C CYS A 309 -17.75 -20.63 8.62
N ARG A 310 -17.06 -19.64 9.22
CA ARG A 310 -15.63 -19.77 9.57
C ARG A 310 -15.36 -20.71 10.76
N LEU A 311 -16.37 -21.00 11.59
CA LEU A 311 -16.25 -21.90 12.74
C LEU A 311 -16.39 -23.39 12.37
N ARG A 312 -16.82 -23.74 11.15
CA ARG A 312 -17.00 -25.15 10.72
C ARG A 312 -15.88 -25.70 9.83
N LEU A 313 -15.04 -24.85 9.25
CA LEU A 313 -13.92 -25.29 8.38
C LEU A 313 -12.64 -25.65 9.14
N LEU A 314 -12.62 -25.54 10.47
CA LEU A 314 -11.50 -25.95 11.35
C LEU A 314 -11.65 -27.35 11.97
N ILE A 315 -12.71 -28.11 11.67
CA ILE A 315 -13.00 -29.39 12.35
C ILE A 315 -12.88 -30.64 11.44
N HIS A 316 -12.63 -30.53 10.14
CA HIS A 316 -12.54 -31.72 9.26
C HIS A 316 -11.20 -31.82 8.50
N ALA A 317 -10.11 -31.96 9.25
CA ALA A 317 -8.94 -32.70 8.75
C ALA A 317 -9.21 -34.20 9.01
N ALA A 318 -9.36 -34.96 7.92
CA ALA A 318 -9.76 -36.36 7.88
C ALA A 318 -8.67 -37.32 8.41
N PRO A 319 -9.01 -38.57 8.76
CA PRO A 319 -8.18 -39.47 9.55
C PRO A 319 -7.10 -40.17 8.72
N SER A 320 -6.00 -40.50 9.40
CA SER A 320 -4.92 -41.37 8.97
C SER A 320 -5.39 -42.78 8.61
N SER A 321 -4.96 -43.31 7.47
CA SER A 321 -4.98 -44.75 7.20
C SER A 321 -3.81 -45.18 6.30
N HIS A 322 -2.94 -45.98 6.91
CA HIS A 322 -2.00 -46.99 6.40
C HIS A 322 -0.90 -46.60 5.40
#